data_AF-A0A937WJL2-F1
#
_entry.id   AF-A0A937WJL2-F1
#
_cell.length_a   1.000
_cell.length_b   1.000
_cell.length_c   1.000
_cell.angle_alpha   90.00
_cell.angle_beta   90.00
_cell.angle_gamma   90.00
#
_symmetry.space_group_name_H-M   'P 1'
#
loop_
_entity.id
_entity.type
_entity.pdbx_description
1 polymer ?
#
loop_
_entity_poly.entity_id
_entity_poly.type
_entity_poly.pdbx_seq_one_letter_code
_entity_poly.pdbx_strand_id
1 'polypeptide(L)'
;MPNGWVHAVIDLVAYGRPYLDVHKEKDKAYRILGCNHRKVNHEWYQSFGKEWTLDNPFPDWLKEQISKIKDTKGSDKAEERMAYIDHDYIDKIWSGPSELEQRYREGFFMWVALNPKILKKWAGVDVLEGRIQRVINEREIWESCPELKYEYKRLRSYIEKVKRNSKILQDMLKRYGKYQQ
;
A
#
# COMPACT_ATOMS: atom_id res chain seq x y z
N MET A 1 -0.05 13.70 -1.77
CA MET A 1 0.37 12.48 -1.06
C MET A 1 -0.87 11.79 -0.54
N PRO A 2 -0.98 10.47 -0.65
CA PRO A 2 -2.12 9.74 -0.11
C PRO A 2 -2.11 9.82 1.40
N ASN A 3 -3.29 9.66 1.99
CA ASN A 3 -3.36 9.38 3.41
C ASN A 3 -2.69 8.03 3.72
N GLY A 4 -2.02 7.90 4.86
CA GLY A 4 -1.29 6.66 5.21
C GLY A 4 -2.15 5.39 5.24
N TRP A 5 -3.48 5.50 5.38
CA TRP A 5 -4.38 4.34 5.24
C TRP A 5 -4.50 3.86 3.79
N VAL A 6 -4.34 4.74 2.80
CA VAL A 6 -4.33 4.36 1.37
C VAL A 6 -3.08 3.54 1.07
N HIS A 7 -1.91 4.00 1.54
CA HIS A 7 -0.67 3.22 1.43
C HIS A 7 -0.83 1.83 2.04
N ALA A 8 -1.41 1.75 3.24
CA ALA A 8 -1.67 0.47 3.88
C ALA A 8 -2.64 -0.45 3.11
N VAL A 9 -3.58 0.10 2.33
CA VAL A 9 -4.44 -0.71 1.45
C VAL A 9 -3.67 -1.19 0.22
N ILE A 10 -2.81 -0.35 -0.35
CA ILE A 10 -1.97 -0.73 -1.49
C ILE A 10 -1.01 -1.85 -1.08
N ASP A 11 -0.38 -1.72 0.07
CA ASP A 11 0.51 -2.76 0.61
C ASP A 11 -0.26 -4.07 0.89
N LEU A 12 -1.47 -3.97 1.45
CA LEU A 12 -2.33 -5.13 1.64
C LEU A 12 -2.58 -5.86 0.33
N VAL A 13 -2.80 -5.15 -0.77
CA VAL A 13 -3.05 -5.73 -2.09
C VAL A 13 -1.77 -6.30 -2.71
N ALA A 14 -0.64 -5.59 -2.59
CA ALA A 14 0.61 -5.97 -3.25
C ALA A 14 1.39 -7.06 -2.50
N TYR A 15 1.38 -7.01 -1.17
CA TYR A 15 2.22 -7.84 -0.29
C TYR A 15 1.39 -8.79 0.60
N GLY A 16 0.06 -8.67 0.57
CA GLY A 16 -0.82 -9.45 1.45
C GLY A 16 -0.87 -8.93 2.88
N ARG A 17 -0.10 -7.89 3.23
CA ARG A 17 -0.06 -7.27 4.56
C ARG A 17 -0.06 -5.75 4.47
N PRO A 18 -0.72 -5.05 5.41
CA PRO A 18 -0.92 -3.61 5.29
C PRO A 18 0.26 -2.73 5.77
N TYR A 19 1.29 -3.30 6.42
CA TYR A 19 2.46 -2.59 6.95
C TYR A 19 2.18 -1.24 7.64
N LEU A 20 1.06 -1.16 8.36
CA LEU A 20 0.52 0.10 8.90
C LEU A 20 1.52 0.86 9.79
N ASP A 21 2.40 0.14 10.47
CA ASP A 21 3.37 0.73 11.40
C ASP A 21 4.63 1.27 10.67
N VAL A 22 5.00 0.72 9.51
CA VAL A 22 6.03 1.28 8.60
C VAL A 22 5.62 2.69 8.15
N HIS A 23 4.35 2.84 7.75
CA HIS A 23 3.79 4.13 7.34
C HIS A 23 3.76 5.14 8.47
N LYS A 24 3.40 4.71 9.69
CA LYS A 24 3.45 5.60 10.86
C LYS A 24 4.86 6.09 11.13
N GLU A 25 5.86 5.23 11.05
CA GLU A 25 7.25 5.61 11.29
C GLU A 25 7.76 6.60 10.27
N LYS A 26 7.43 6.39 8.99
CA LYS A 26 7.78 7.32 7.92
C LYS A 26 7.03 8.65 8.03
N ASP A 27 5.73 8.62 8.34
CA ASP A 27 4.91 9.81 8.54
C ASP A 27 5.26 10.59 9.83
N LYS A 28 5.96 9.98 10.80
CA LYS A 28 6.38 10.69 12.04
C LYS A 28 7.28 11.87 11.72
N ALA A 29 8.23 11.72 10.77
CA ALA A 29 9.17 12.79 10.43
C ALA A 29 8.44 14.03 9.86
N TYR A 30 7.37 13.84 9.08
CA TYR A 30 6.51 14.94 8.60
C TYR A 30 5.87 15.74 9.74
N ARG A 31 5.46 15.09 10.85
CA ARG A 31 4.83 15.79 11.97
C ARG A 31 5.79 16.74 12.68
N ILE A 32 7.08 16.44 12.63
CA ILE A 32 8.15 17.22 13.28
C ILE A 32 8.71 18.26 12.31
N LEU A 33 8.86 17.90 11.03
CA LEU A 33 9.63 18.67 10.05
C LEU A 33 8.72 19.40 9.03
N GLY A 34 7.40 19.25 9.14
CA GLY A 34 6.39 19.94 8.32
C GLY A 34 6.24 19.39 6.89
N CYS A 35 5.34 20.00 6.10
CA CYS A 35 5.05 19.57 4.72
C CYS A 35 6.22 19.74 3.74
N ASN A 36 7.15 20.64 4.05
CA ASN A 36 8.36 20.86 3.25
C ASN A 36 9.39 19.73 3.42
N HIS A 37 9.36 18.96 4.52
CA HIS A 37 10.23 17.80 4.69
C HIS A 37 9.89 16.65 3.74
N ARG A 38 8.61 16.51 3.37
CA ARG A 38 8.20 15.58 2.31
C ARG A 38 8.52 16.08 0.90
N LYS A 39 8.97 17.33 0.75
CA LYS A 39 9.43 17.87 -0.53
C LYS A 39 10.91 17.57 -0.82
N VAL A 40 11.71 17.04 0.13
CA VAL A 40 13.14 16.83 -0.14
C VAL A 40 13.80 15.68 0.64
N ASN A 41 14.28 14.68 -0.09
CA ASN A 41 15.69 14.27 -0.04
C ASN A 41 16.14 13.89 -1.46
N HIS A 42 16.95 14.75 -2.10
CA HIS A 42 17.15 14.82 -3.55
C HIS A 42 18.04 13.71 -4.16
N GLU A 43 18.90 13.05 -3.39
CA GLU A 43 19.84 12.05 -3.92
C GLU A 43 19.15 10.80 -4.47
N TRP A 44 18.07 10.37 -3.82
CA TRP A 44 17.26 9.26 -4.29
C TRP A 44 16.57 9.60 -5.62
N TYR A 45 15.93 10.78 -5.70
CA TYR A 45 15.13 11.19 -6.87
C TYR A 45 15.95 11.43 -8.15
N GLN A 46 17.24 11.76 -8.03
CA GLN A 46 18.13 11.95 -9.18
C GLN A 46 18.75 10.65 -9.71
N SER A 47 18.67 9.55 -8.95
CA SER A 47 19.13 8.21 -9.38
C SER A 47 18.14 7.52 -10.35
N PHE A 48 16.96 8.10 -10.55
CA PHE A 48 15.88 7.58 -11.40
C PHE A 48 15.90 8.23 -12.79
N GLY A 49 16.98 7.99 -13.54
CA GLY A 49 17.19 8.44 -14.93
C GLY A 49 16.18 7.86 -15.95
N LYS A 50 16.42 8.19 -17.23
CA LYS A 50 15.57 8.04 -18.43
C LYS A 50 15.04 6.62 -18.78
N GLU A 51 15.26 5.61 -17.96
CA GLU A 51 15.06 4.18 -18.32
C GLU A 51 13.89 3.50 -17.59
N TRP A 52 13.12 4.24 -16.78
CA TRP A 52 11.99 3.66 -16.08
C TRP A 52 10.82 3.36 -17.03
N THR A 53 10.48 2.07 -17.13
CA THR A 53 9.35 1.53 -17.90
C THR A 53 8.48 0.66 -16.98
N LEU A 54 7.22 0.44 -17.36
CA LEU A 54 6.28 -0.39 -16.60
C LEU A 54 6.77 -1.84 -16.41
N ASP A 55 7.70 -2.29 -17.26
CA ASP A 55 8.25 -3.64 -17.26
C ASP A 55 9.38 -3.83 -16.23
N ASN A 56 9.94 -2.74 -15.70
CA ASN A 56 11.03 -2.79 -14.73
C ASN A 56 10.86 -1.71 -13.64
N PRO A 57 10.02 -1.98 -12.61
CA PRO A 57 9.59 -0.93 -11.69
C PRO A 57 10.71 -0.40 -10.78
N PHE A 58 11.82 -1.14 -10.63
CA PHE A 58 12.97 -0.75 -9.81
C PHE A 58 14.28 -0.76 -10.61
N PRO A 59 15.17 0.23 -10.44
CA PRO A 59 16.51 0.19 -11.00
C PRO A 59 17.37 -0.90 -10.33
N ASP A 60 18.38 -1.41 -11.04
CA ASP A 60 19.11 -2.61 -10.63
C ASP A 60 19.85 -2.47 -9.29
N TRP A 61 20.41 -1.30 -8.99
CA TRP A 61 21.06 -1.04 -7.69
C TRP A 61 20.09 -1.21 -6.50
N LEU A 62 18.80 -0.95 -6.71
CA LEU A 62 17.79 -1.10 -5.68
C LEU A 62 17.40 -2.57 -5.49
N LYS A 63 17.33 -3.34 -6.58
CA LYS A 63 17.15 -4.80 -6.52
C LYS A 63 18.32 -5.47 -5.78
N GLU A 64 19.55 -5.03 -6.04
CA GLU A 64 20.73 -5.51 -5.32
C GLU A 64 20.66 -5.18 -3.83
N GLN A 65 20.24 -3.97 -3.47
CA GLN A 65 20.08 -3.58 -2.06
C GLN A 65 19.03 -4.47 -1.37
N ILE A 66 17.86 -4.68 -1.99
CA ILE A 66 16.81 -5.55 -1.46
C ILE A 66 17.31 -6.98 -1.29
N SER A 67 18.07 -7.49 -2.26
CA SER A 67 18.67 -8.84 -2.21
C SER A 67 19.66 -8.96 -1.04
N LYS A 68 20.55 -7.98 -0.86
CA LYS A 68 21.47 -7.94 0.29
C LYS A 68 20.74 -7.93 1.63
N ILE A 69 19.62 -7.21 1.74
CA ILE A 69 18.80 -7.20 2.96
C ILE A 69 18.18 -8.58 3.20
N LYS A 70 17.66 -9.22 2.16
CA LYS A 70 17.12 -10.58 2.25
C LYS A 70 18.18 -11.55 2.76
N ASP A 71 19.38 -11.52 2.19
CA ASP A 71 20.46 -12.44 2.54
C ASP A 71 20.99 -12.23 3.97
N THR A 72 20.98 -10.98 4.46
CA THR A 72 21.55 -10.63 5.77
C THR A 72 20.54 -10.57 6.91
N LYS A 73 19.28 -10.24 6.63
CA LYS A 73 18.23 -9.95 7.63
C LYS A 73 16.95 -10.74 7.41
N GLY A 74 16.87 -11.56 6.35
CA GLY A 74 15.72 -12.40 6.03
C GLY A 74 14.68 -11.73 5.14
N SER A 75 13.79 -12.57 4.59
CA SER A 75 12.74 -12.17 3.64
C SER A 75 11.78 -11.14 4.19
N ASP A 76 11.39 -11.24 5.47
CA ASP A 76 10.43 -10.31 6.09
C ASP A 76 10.96 -8.86 6.09
N LYS A 77 12.25 -8.68 6.37
CA LYS A 77 12.90 -7.36 6.35
C LYS A 77 13.12 -6.83 4.94
N ALA A 78 13.30 -7.71 3.97
CA ALA A 78 13.32 -7.32 2.57
C ALA A 78 11.93 -6.84 2.11
N GLU A 79 10.85 -7.54 2.46
CA GLU A 79 9.46 -7.16 2.13
C GLU A 79 9.06 -5.83 2.81
N GLU A 80 9.41 -5.62 4.09
CA GLU A 80 9.25 -4.32 4.77
C GLU A 80 9.97 -3.19 4.02
N ARG A 81 11.18 -3.44 3.50
CA ARG A 81 11.94 -2.46 2.73
C ARG A 81 11.28 -2.18 1.38
N MET A 82 10.75 -3.19 0.70
CA MET A 82 10.01 -3.02 -0.54
C MET A 82 8.77 -2.15 -0.32
N ALA A 83 7.96 -2.44 0.70
CA ALA A 83 6.82 -1.61 1.09
C ALA A 83 7.23 -0.15 1.41
N TYR A 84 8.37 0.03 2.10
CA TYR A 84 8.91 1.36 2.38
C TYR A 84 9.24 2.14 1.09
N ILE A 85 9.79 1.47 0.07
CA ILE A 85 10.17 2.06 -1.21
C ILE A 85 8.92 2.38 -2.04
N ASP A 86 7.96 1.46 -2.09
CA ASP A 86 6.70 1.63 -2.81
C ASP A 86 5.90 2.82 -2.31
N HIS A 87 5.93 3.08 -1.00
CA HIS A 87 5.36 4.30 -0.42
C HIS A 87 5.88 5.57 -1.11
N ASP A 88 7.19 5.69 -1.37
CA ASP A 88 7.75 6.88 -2.03
C ASP A 88 7.28 6.99 -3.49
N TYR A 89 7.12 5.85 -4.16
CA TYR A 89 6.64 5.79 -5.53
C TYR A 89 5.15 6.18 -5.63
N ILE A 90 4.32 5.65 -4.73
CA ILE A 90 2.90 6.00 -4.66
C ILE A 90 2.74 7.49 -4.36
N ASP A 91 3.55 8.07 -3.47
CA ASP A 91 3.53 9.50 -3.17
C ASP A 91 3.70 10.37 -4.43
N LYS A 92 4.59 9.98 -5.36
CA LYS A 92 4.78 10.64 -6.64
C LYS A 92 3.54 10.52 -7.53
N ILE A 93 3.02 9.32 -7.75
CA ILE A 93 1.81 9.12 -8.57
C ILE A 93 0.58 9.83 -7.99
N TRP A 94 0.54 9.98 -6.67
CA TRP A 94 -0.58 10.62 -5.98
C TRP A 94 -0.56 12.15 -6.04
N SER A 95 0.57 12.76 -6.39
CA SER A 95 0.73 14.21 -6.43
C SER A 95 0.42 14.85 -7.78
N GLY A 96 0.33 14.06 -8.85
CA GLY A 96 -0.04 14.52 -10.19
C GLY A 96 -1.53 14.84 -10.43
N PRO A 97 -2.49 14.05 -9.90
CA PRO A 97 -3.91 14.26 -10.20
C PRO A 97 -4.54 15.45 -9.47
N SER A 98 -5.67 15.94 -9.99
CA SER A 98 -6.53 16.93 -9.33
C SER A 98 -7.08 16.40 -7.99
N GLU A 99 -7.57 17.31 -7.14
CA GLU A 99 -8.15 16.93 -5.84
C GLU A 99 -9.31 15.93 -6.02
N LEU A 100 -10.18 16.15 -7.02
CA LEU A 100 -11.31 15.27 -7.28
C LEU A 100 -10.85 13.85 -7.68
N GLU A 101 -9.84 13.74 -8.54
CA GLU A 101 -9.26 12.45 -8.93
C GLU A 101 -8.60 11.74 -7.73
N GLN A 102 -7.92 12.49 -6.86
CA GLN A 102 -7.39 11.93 -5.62
C GLN A 102 -8.52 11.37 -4.75
N ARG A 103 -9.65 12.08 -4.60
CA ARG A 103 -10.82 11.56 -3.87
C ARG A 103 -11.40 10.31 -4.50
N TYR A 104 -11.47 10.23 -5.83
CA TYR A 104 -11.91 9.02 -6.52
C TYR A 104 -11.01 7.83 -6.22
N ARG A 105 -9.69 8.03 -6.27
CA ARG A 105 -8.71 6.98 -5.91
C ARG A 105 -8.86 6.56 -4.45
N GLU A 106 -9.01 7.52 -3.52
CA GLU A 106 -9.31 7.21 -2.11
C GLU A 106 -10.60 6.38 -2.00
N GLY A 107 -11.68 6.79 -2.65
CA GLY A 107 -12.95 6.04 -2.65
C GLY A 107 -12.80 4.61 -3.16
N PHE A 108 -12.02 4.41 -4.22
CA PHE A 108 -11.71 3.09 -4.77
C PHE A 108 -10.96 2.20 -3.76
N PHE A 109 -9.84 2.68 -3.18
CA PHE A 109 -9.10 1.89 -2.19
C PHE A 109 -9.91 1.62 -0.92
N MET A 110 -10.73 2.58 -0.49
CA MET A 110 -11.67 2.38 0.60
C MET A 110 -12.67 1.27 0.27
N TRP A 111 -13.23 1.26 -0.94
CA TRP A 111 -14.13 0.20 -1.37
C TRP A 111 -13.44 -1.17 -1.39
N VAL A 112 -12.23 -1.28 -1.97
CA VAL A 112 -11.45 -2.52 -1.97
C VAL A 112 -11.24 -3.03 -0.54
N ALA A 113 -10.80 -2.17 0.36
CA ALA A 113 -10.52 -2.52 1.75
C ALA A 113 -11.77 -2.90 2.55
N LEU A 114 -12.95 -2.45 2.16
CA LEU A 114 -14.21 -2.79 2.84
C LEU A 114 -14.89 -4.04 2.26
N ASN A 115 -14.34 -4.62 1.18
CA ASN A 115 -14.89 -5.78 0.50
C ASN A 115 -13.89 -6.97 0.51
N PRO A 116 -13.84 -7.76 1.60
CA PRO A 116 -12.94 -8.92 1.73
C PRO A 116 -12.98 -9.91 0.57
N LYS A 117 -14.15 -10.07 -0.07
CA LYS A 117 -14.32 -10.94 -1.24
C LYS A 117 -13.46 -10.49 -2.43
N ILE A 118 -13.29 -9.18 -2.61
CA ILE A 118 -12.45 -8.61 -3.66
C ILE A 118 -10.99 -8.83 -3.32
N LEU A 119 -10.58 -8.54 -2.08
CA LEU A 119 -9.22 -8.81 -1.61
C LEU A 119 -8.84 -10.29 -1.85
N LYS A 120 -9.73 -11.22 -1.53
CA LYS A 120 -9.49 -12.64 -1.77
C LYS A 120 -9.42 -13.02 -3.25
N LYS A 121 -10.38 -12.56 -4.06
CA LYS A 121 -10.50 -13.00 -5.47
C LYS A 121 -9.52 -12.31 -6.41
N TRP A 122 -9.24 -11.04 -6.17
CA TRP A 122 -8.43 -10.22 -7.05
C TRP A 122 -7.00 -10.08 -6.56
N ALA A 123 -6.81 -9.85 -5.27
CA ALA A 123 -5.47 -9.67 -4.69
C ALA A 123 -4.88 -10.95 -4.10
N GLY A 124 -5.65 -12.05 -4.03
CA GLY A 124 -5.20 -13.28 -3.39
C GLY A 124 -5.06 -13.18 -1.87
N VAL A 125 -5.78 -12.25 -1.22
CA VAL A 125 -5.64 -11.98 0.22
C VAL A 125 -6.92 -12.32 0.96
N ASP A 126 -6.93 -13.47 1.65
CA ASP A 126 -8.05 -13.93 2.47
C ASP A 126 -7.91 -13.39 3.90
N VAL A 127 -8.32 -12.13 4.08
CA VAL A 127 -8.25 -11.43 5.37
C VAL A 127 -9.16 -12.01 6.47
N LEU A 128 -10.15 -12.83 6.10
CA LEU A 128 -11.05 -13.48 7.05
C LEU A 128 -10.42 -14.76 7.61
N GLU A 129 -9.78 -15.53 6.73
CA GLU A 129 -9.06 -16.75 7.10
C GLU A 129 -7.59 -16.51 7.48
N GLY A 130 -7.06 -15.31 7.24
CA GLY A 130 -5.67 -14.97 7.53
C GLY A 130 -4.75 -15.76 6.61
N ARG A 131 -4.99 -15.71 5.30
CA ARG A 131 -4.18 -16.42 4.31
C ARG A 131 -3.83 -15.53 3.13
N ILE A 132 -2.67 -15.77 2.55
CA ILE A 132 -2.16 -15.02 1.41
C ILE A 132 -1.84 -16.03 0.31
N GLN A 133 -2.33 -15.77 -0.90
CA GLN A 133 -2.01 -16.52 -2.09
C GLN A 133 -0.65 -16.03 -2.60
N ARG A 134 0.29 -16.94 -2.73
CA ARG A 134 1.60 -16.68 -3.35
C ARG A 134 1.76 -17.59 -4.56
N VAL A 135 2.51 -17.11 -5.56
CA VAL A 135 2.96 -17.92 -6.69
C VAL A 135 4.42 -18.24 -6.47
N ILE A 136 4.74 -19.49 -6.15
CA ILE A 136 6.12 -19.97 -5.94
C ILE A 136 6.39 -21.07 -6.96
N ASN A 137 7.43 -20.88 -7.78
CA ASN A 137 7.79 -21.82 -8.86
C ASN A 137 6.59 -22.19 -9.74
N GLU A 138 5.85 -21.17 -10.20
CA GLU A 138 4.64 -21.29 -11.04
C GLU A 138 3.45 -22.02 -10.37
N ARG A 139 3.54 -22.33 -9.07
CA ARG A 139 2.46 -22.96 -8.31
C ARG A 139 1.81 -21.96 -7.38
N GLU A 140 0.48 -21.91 -7.42
CA GLU A 140 -0.31 -21.16 -6.46
C GLU A 140 -0.40 -21.91 -5.14
N ILE A 141 0.01 -21.26 -4.06
CA ILE A 141 -0.11 -21.77 -2.70
C ILE A 141 -0.84 -20.76 -1.82
N TRP A 142 -1.58 -21.25 -0.83
CA TRP A 142 -2.19 -20.42 0.20
C TRP A 142 -1.39 -20.57 1.49
N GLU A 143 -0.66 -19.53 1.85
CA GLU A 143 0.14 -19.48 3.08
C GLU A 143 -0.73 -18.99 4.25
N SER A 144 -0.53 -19.60 5.42
CA SER A 144 -1.18 -19.16 6.65
C SER A 144 -0.44 -17.93 7.22
N CYS A 145 -1.17 -16.84 7.45
CA CYS A 145 -0.72 -15.64 8.12
C CYS A 145 -1.81 -15.16 9.11
N PRO A 146 -1.90 -15.77 10.30
CA PRO A 146 -2.93 -15.44 11.29
C PRO A 146 -2.94 -13.96 11.72
N GLU A 147 -1.77 -13.33 11.74
CA GLU A 147 -1.56 -11.92 12.11
C GLU A 147 -2.34 -10.98 11.19
N LEU A 148 -2.52 -11.35 9.92
CA LEU A 148 -3.27 -10.59 8.93
C LEU A 148 -4.68 -10.26 9.41
N LYS A 149 -5.36 -11.15 10.13
CA LYS A 149 -6.71 -10.91 10.66
C LYS A 149 -6.72 -9.68 11.57
N TYR A 150 -5.73 -9.59 12.45
CA TYR A 150 -5.59 -8.49 13.40
C TYR A 150 -5.16 -7.20 12.70
N GLU A 151 -4.19 -7.28 11.80
CA GLU A 151 -3.69 -6.14 11.02
C GLU A 151 -4.79 -5.53 10.14
N TYR A 152 -5.55 -6.37 9.45
CA TYR A 152 -6.70 -5.97 8.67
C TYR A 152 -7.81 -5.36 9.54
N LYS A 153 -8.11 -5.93 10.71
CA LYS A 153 -9.09 -5.35 11.65
C LYS A 153 -8.70 -3.95 12.10
N ARG A 154 -7.41 -3.71 12.38
CA ARG A 154 -6.89 -2.35 12.70
C ARG A 154 -7.07 -1.39 11.52
N LEU A 155 -6.65 -1.80 10.33
CA LEU A 155 -6.79 -0.98 9.11
C LEU A 155 -8.25 -0.66 8.82
N ARG A 156 -9.13 -1.66 8.82
CA ARG A 156 -10.57 -1.50 8.58
C ARG A 156 -11.21 -0.55 9.59
N SER A 157 -10.86 -0.67 10.87
CA SER A 157 -11.38 0.24 11.90
C SER A 157 -10.98 1.70 11.65
N TYR A 158 -9.74 1.91 11.20
CA TYR A 158 -9.27 3.24 10.82
C TYR A 158 -10.01 3.78 9.59
N ILE A 159 -10.18 2.96 8.54
CA ILE A 159 -10.90 3.32 7.32
C ILE A 159 -12.35 3.67 7.60
N GLU A 160 -13.04 2.90 8.46
CA GLU A 160 -14.43 3.22 8.86
C GLU A 160 -14.52 4.58 9.58
N LYS A 161 -13.51 4.95 10.38
CA LYS A 161 -13.44 6.28 11.00
C LYS A 161 -13.26 7.38 9.95
N VAL A 162 -12.36 7.18 8.98
CA VAL A 162 -12.15 8.12 7.86
C VAL A 162 -13.43 8.30 7.05
N LYS A 163 -14.09 7.20 6.70
CA LYS A 163 -15.36 7.18 5.97
C LYS A 163 -16.44 8.00 6.67
N ARG A 164 -16.65 7.79 7.98
CA ARG A 164 -17.65 8.54 8.77
C ARG A 164 -17.40 10.05 8.74
N ASN A 165 -16.14 10.47 8.66
CA ASN A 165 -15.76 11.88 8.68
C ASN A 165 -15.70 12.54 7.29
N SER A 166 -15.91 11.79 6.21
CA SER A 166 -15.81 12.32 4.83
C SER A 166 -17.09 12.04 4.04
N LYS A 167 -17.92 13.09 3.87
CA LYS A 167 -19.16 13.01 3.08
C LYS A 167 -18.89 12.65 1.62
N ILE A 168 -17.82 13.19 1.03
CA ILE A 168 -17.41 12.88 -0.34
C ILE A 168 -17.13 11.38 -0.51
N LEU A 169 -16.38 10.77 0.42
CA LEU A 169 -16.09 9.33 0.34
C LEU A 169 -17.35 8.48 0.55
N GLN A 170 -18.26 8.88 1.44
CA GLN A 170 -19.55 8.21 1.61
C GLN A 170 -20.38 8.26 0.33
N ASP A 171 -20.45 9.42 -0.32
CA ASP A 171 -21.20 9.60 -1.57
C ASP A 171 -20.58 8.78 -2.71
N MET A 172 -19.25 8.74 -2.81
CA MET A 172 -18.54 7.89 -3.78
C MET A 172 -18.84 6.41 -3.56
N LEU A 173 -18.75 5.92 -2.32
CA LEU A 173 -19.09 4.52 -2.01
C LEU A 173 -20.56 4.21 -2.29
N LYS A 174 -21.47 5.16 -2.03
CA LYS A 174 -22.91 4.98 -2.31
C LYS A 174 -23.19 4.90 -3.80
N ARG A 175 -22.49 5.68 -4.62
CA ARG A 175 -22.65 5.75 -6.08
C ARG A 175 -21.99 4.56 -6.79
N TYR A 176 -20.78 4.21 -6.40
CA TYR A 176 -19.94 3.24 -7.14
C TYR A 176 -19.76 1.90 -6.42
N GLY A 177 -19.94 1.87 -5.10
CA GLY A 177 -19.68 0.67 -4.29
C GLY A 177 -20.87 -0.27 -4.12
N LYS A 178 -22.07 0.08 -4.61
CA LYS A 178 -23.30 -0.74 -4.50
C LYS A 178 -23.42 -1.85 -5.54
N TYR A 179 -22.61 -1.85 -6.59
CA TYR A 179 -22.62 -2.90 -7.61
C TYR A 179 -21.81 -4.10 -7.11
N GLN A 180 -22.45 -4.96 -6.30
CA GLN A 180 -22.16 -6.39 -6.07
C GLN A 180 -22.68 -6.79 -4.67
N GLN A 181 -23.99 -7.00 -4.56
CA GLN A 181 -24.56 -7.94 -3.59
C GLN A 181 -24.79 -9.27 -4.29
#